data_AF-A0A0D2EA52-F1
#
_entry.id   AF-A0A0D2EA52-F1
#
_cell.length_a   1.000
_cell.length_b   1.000
_cell.length_c   1.000
_cell.angle_alpha   90.00
_cell.angle_beta   90.00
_cell.angle_gamma   90.00
#
_symmetry.space_group_name_H-M   'P 1'
#
loop_
_entity.id
_entity.type
_entity.pdbx_description
1 polymer ?
#
loop_
_entity_poly.entity_id
_entity_poly.type
_entity_poly.pdbx_seq_one_letter_code
_entity_poly.pdbx_strand_id
1 'polypeptide(L)'
;MPQQILTHQSDASSNAVDTNIDLEKGHELHRHLTNSVVTSFSWDAVSVTVKDRKSGQPLKILDSNHGCVKAGSVLALMGPSGSGKTTLLNVLAHRTSTMKGDFDGKIMINGQVTNQQSIRKVSSYVEQEDAMIGILTTRETVDFAARLSLQGTLSKKDRIARVDELIESFGLQRQKDIIVGTPLRKGLSGGQKRRLSVASQLVTSPRILFLDEPTSGLDSAASFEVMNYIKQIAKEYRLICIASIHQPSTTTFDLFDQLMLLSEGRTCYFGPLADVQAYFNRIDRPIPVHTNPAEFLLDLVNGDFSHGGEDSPAKNELKYIQDAWSSCTECKQVINECSSILVDGTSSPVLPSYHQNSLALSWILLHRNFIKSYRDIIAYGTRVVMYFGLAIMMGTDYLVLARNLILADIGFPPRYCLAAALLRSIFDPTLHQRDLLWRSIHVVHGCRLRSQHHRRPANIP
;
A
#
# COMPACT_ATOMS: atom_id res chain seq x y z
N MET A 1 -54.74 33.88 -40.49
CA MET A 1 -56.13 33.33 -40.56
C MET A 1 -56.48 33.16 -42.03
N PRO A 2 -57.15 32.09 -42.47
CA PRO A 2 -57.84 31.02 -41.71
C PRO A 2 -57.09 29.67 -41.80
N GLN A 3 -56.96 28.83 -40.76
CA GLN A 3 -57.93 27.97 -40.03
C GLN A 3 -58.33 26.65 -40.74
N GLN A 4 -58.00 25.53 -40.06
CA GLN A 4 -58.72 24.23 -39.87
C GLN A 4 -57.77 23.03 -40.07
N ILE A 5 -57.19 22.43 -39.02
CA ILE A 5 -57.72 21.38 -38.11
C ILE A 5 -58.27 20.15 -38.87
N LEU A 6 -57.50 19.05 -38.86
CA LEU A 6 -58.05 17.71 -38.66
C LEU A 6 -56.98 16.75 -38.13
N THR A 7 -57.33 16.16 -37.00
CA THR A 7 -56.66 15.13 -36.22
C THR A 7 -56.58 13.80 -36.96
N HIS A 8 -55.45 13.09 -36.86
CA HIS A 8 -55.44 11.63 -36.92
C HIS A 8 -54.44 11.07 -35.92
N GLN A 9 -54.98 10.29 -34.98
CA GLN A 9 -54.25 9.45 -34.03
C GLN A 9 -53.66 8.23 -34.73
N SER A 10 -52.41 7.95 -34.37
CA SER A 10 -51.74 6.65 -34.15
C SER A 10 -52.23 5.42 -34.91
N ASP A 11 -51.31 4.80 -35.66
CA ASP A 11 -50.91 3.41 -35.40
C ASP A 11 -49.53 3.04 -36.01
N ALA A 12 -48.77 2.34 -35.18
CA ALA A 12 -47.78 1.29 -35.47
C ALA A 12 -46.52 1.55 -36.36
N SER A 13 -45.39 1.60 -35.64
CA SER A 13 -44.15 0.82 -35.84
C SER A 13 -43.27 1.02 -37.08
N SER A 14 -42.03 1.49 -36.86
CA SER A 14 -40.82 0.67 -37.11
C SER A 14 -39.52 1.37 -36.65
N ASN A 15 -38.87 0.77 -35.65
CA ASN A 15 -37.42 0.68 -35.43
C ASN A 15 -36.53 1.93 -35.62
N ALA A 16 -36.32 2.66 -34.52
CA ALA A 16 -35.05 3.33 -34.24
C ALA A 16 -34.54 2.82 -32.90
N VAL A 17 -33.39 2.14 -32.92
CA VAL A 17 -32.64 1.77 -31.71
C VAL A 17 -31.95 3.04 -31.23
N ASP A 18 -32.66 3.86 -30.46
CA ASP A 18 -32.08 5.01 -29.79
C ASP A 18 -31.21 4.55 -28.63
N THR A 19 -29.91 4.75 -28.80
CA THR A 19 -28.90 4.73 -27.75
C THR A 19 -29.08 5.96 -26.86
N ASN A 20 -30.11 5.95 -26.01
CA ASN A 20 -30.18 6.85 -24.87
C ASN A 20 -29.18 6.39 -23.80
N ILE A 21 -27.90 6.68 -24.03
CA ILE A 21 -26.96 6.89 -22.92
C ILE A 21 -27.46 8.16 -22.25
N ASP A 22 -28.14 7.98 -21.13
CA ASP A 22 -28.72 9.02 -20.31
C ASP A 22 -27.58 9.93 -19.80
N LEU A 23 -27.30 11.03 -20.52
CA LEU A 23 -26.21 11.97 -20.24
C LEU A 23 -26.29 12.53 -18.81
N GLU A 24 -27.50 12.62 -18.26
CA GLU A 24 -27.73 13.03 -16.87
C GLU A 24 -27.23 12.00 -15.85
N LYS A 25 -27.27 10.69 -16.16
CA LYS A 25 -26.72 9.65 -15.28
C LYS A 25 -25.20 9.67 -15.21
N GLY A 26 -24.52 10.08 -16.27
CA GLY A 26 -23.07 10.32 -16.25
C GLY A 26 -22.71 11.41 -15.23
N HIS A 27 -23.44 12.54 -15.26
CA HIS A 27 -23.25 13.64 -14.32
C HIS A 27 -23.60 13.29 -12.85
N GLU A 28 -24.62 12.46 -12.60
CA GLU A 28 -24.94 12.00 -11.26
C GLU A 28 -23.89 11.03 -10.69
N LEU A 29 -23.30 10.19 -11.53
CA LEU A 29 -22.24 9.29 -11.09
C LEU A 29 -21.00 10.08 -10.67
N HIS A 30 -20.42 10.98 -11.48
CA HIS A 30 -19.23 11.76 -11.10
C HIS A 30 -19.33 12.55 -9.78
N ARG A 31 -20.55 12.88 -9.33
CA ARG A 31 -20.82 13.62 -8.08
C ARG A 31 -20.28 12.94 -6.82
N HIS A 32 -20.13 11.60 -6.82
CA HIS A 32 -19.65 10.88 -5.65
C HIS A 32 -18.19 11.21 -5.30
N LEU A 33 -17.34 11.41 -6.31
CA LEU A 33 -15.92 11.75 -6.14
C LEU A 33 -15.73 13.21 -5.73
N THR A 34 -16.63 14.11 -6.15
CA THR A 34 -16.52 15.55 -5.87
C THR A 34 -16.48 15.84 -4.37
N ASN A 35 -15.35 16.38 -3.93
CA ASN A 35 -15.10 16.77 -2.56
C ASN A 35 -15.74 18.13 -2.26
N SER A 36 -16.90 18.08 -1.62
CA SER A 36 -17.58 19.26 -1.05
C SER A 36 -17.37 19.41 0.46
N VAL A 37 -16.72 18.44 1.11
CA VAL A 37 -16.74 18.29 2.56
C VAL A 37 -15.42 18.71 3.19
N VAL A 38 -14.29 18.27 2.62
CA VAL A 38 -12.96 18.57 3.15
C VAL A 38 -12.35 19.69 2.33
N THR A 39 -12.26 20.89 2.89
CA THR A 39 -11.69 22.08 2.24
C THR A 39 -10.20 22.24 2.52
N SER A 40 -9.74 21.81 3.69
CA SER A 40 -8.33 21.88 4.08
C SER A 40 -7.91 20.69 4.93
N PHE A 41 -6.65 20.29 4.76
CA PHE A 41 -5.97 19.29 5.57
C PHE A 41 -4.67 19.90 6.09
N SER A 42 -4.53 19.98 7.40
CA SER A 42 -3.38 20.62 8.04
C SER A 42 -2.82 19.79 9.18
N TRP A 43 -1.56 20.00 9.48
CA TRP A 43 -0.88 19.36 10.61
C TRP A 43 0.05 20.35 11.30
N ASP A 44 0.16 20.18 12.61
CA ASP A 44 0.86 21.10 13.50
C ASP A 44 1.78 20.33 14.43
N ALA A 45 3.06 20.75 14.45
CA ALA A 45 4.13 20.23 15.27
C ALA A 45 4.30 18.70 15.23
N VAL A 46 4.12 18.09 14.05
CA VAL A 46 4.20 16.62 13.89
C VAL A 46 5.63 16.13 14.13
N SER A 47 5.78 15.35 15.20
CA SER A 47 7.02 14.70 15.61
C SER A 47 6.83 13.21 15.81
N VAL A 48 7.85 12.43 15.45
CA VAL A 48 7.85 10.96 15.64
C VAL A 48 9.18 10.53 16.22
N THR A 49 9.10 9.81 17.33
CA THR A 49 10.27 9.25 18.03
C THR A 49 10.17 7.74 18.06
N VAL A 50 11.20 7.05 17.55
CA VAL A 50 11.28 5.59 17.55
C VAL A 50 12.47 5.16 18.39
N LYS A 51 12.36 4.05 19.11
CA LYS A 51 13.53 3.47 19.81
C LYS A 51 14.46 2.83 18.77
N ASP A 52 15.68 3.32 18.69
CA ASP A 52 16.70 2.73 17.83
C ASP A 52 16.98 1.28 18.28
N ARG A 53 16.99 0.35 17.31
CA ARG A 53 17.25 -1.07 17.57
C ARG A 53 18.71 -1.33 17.96
N LYS A 54 19.65 -0.47 17.53
CA LYS A 54 21.08 -0.65 17.79
C LYS A 54 21.52 -0.02 19.10
N SER A 55 21.15 1.24 19.33
CA SER A 55 21.56 1.98 20.53
C SER A 55 20.55 1.90 21.69
N GLY A 56 19.30 1.50 21.44
CA GLY A 56 18.22 1.53 22.43
C GLY A 56 17.74 2.95 22.79
N GLN A 57 18.36 4.00 22.22
CA GLN A 57 18.03 5.39 22.50
C GLN A 57 16.84 5.87 21.64
N PRO A 58 16.10 6.88 22.10
CA PRO A 58 15.05 7.51 21.31
C PRO A 58 15.68 8.24 20.10
N LEU A 59 15.37 7.77 18.91
CA LEU A 59 15.72 8.40 17.64
C LEU A 59 14.52 9.19 17.13
N LYS A 60 14.68 10.51 17.02
CA LYS A 60 13.67 11.39 16.44
C LYS A 60 13.72 11.26 14.91
N ILE A 61 12.68 10.69 14.32
CA ILE A 61 12.56 10.50 12.86
C ILE A 61 11.95 11.75 12.22
N LEU A 62 11.01 12.39 12.91
CA LEU A 62 10.37 13.62 12.47
C LEU A 62 10.42 14.63 13.60
N ASP A 63 10.74 15.87 13.26
CA ASP A 63 10.83 16.97 14.20
C ASP A 63 9.96 18.16 13.77
N SER A 64 8.87 18.34 14.52
CA SER A 64 8.05 19.55 14.54
C SER A 64 7.67 20.05 13.14
N ASN A 65 7.12 19.15 12.32
CA ASN A 65 6.71 19.48 10.96
C ASN A 65 5.33 20.13 10.95
N HIS A 66 5.18 21.19 10.16
CA HIS A 66 3.94 21.94 9.97
C HIS A 66 3.58 21.99 8.48
N GLY A 67 2.29 22.04 8.17
CA GLY A 67 1.83 22.21 6.79
C GLY A 67 0.33 22.23 6.63
N CYS A 68 -0.13 22.79 5.52
CA CYS A 68 -1.54 22.91 5.17
C CYS A 68 -1.75 22.76 3.66
N VAL A 69 -2.67 21.90 3.26
CA VAL A 69 -3.02 21.60 1.87
C VAL A 69 -4.50 21.86 1.66
N LYS A 70 -4.84 22.53 0.55
CA LYS A 70 -6.22 22.92 0.22
C LYS A 70 -6.86 21.93 -0.76
N ALA A 71 -8.19 21.83 -0.72
CA ALA A 71 -8.95 21.01 -1.67
C ALA A 71 -8.66 21.42 -3.12
N GLY A 72 -8.37 20.43 -3.97
CA GLY A 72 -8.02 20.63 -5.38
C GLY A 72 -6.54 20.89 -5.64
N SER A 73 -5.69 20.79 -4.63
CA SER A 73 -4.24 20.93 -4.76
C SER A 73 -3.49 19.61 -4.60
N VAL A 74 -2.33 19.54 -5.26
CA VAL A 74 -1.39 18.42 -5.22
C VAL A 74 -0.09 18.88 -4.55
N LEU A 75 0.22 18.29 -3.40
CA LEU A 75 1.46 18.51 -2.66
C LEU A 75 2.51 17.45 -3.05
N ALA A 76 3.69 17.91 -3.46
CA ALA A 76 4.88 17.07 -3.55
C ALA A 76 5.63 17.06 -2.21
N LEU A 77 5.81 15.86 -1.65
CA LEU A 77 6.69 15.61 -0.52
C LEU A 77 8.03 15.06 -1.03
N MET A 78 9.06 15.89 -1.00
CA MET A 78 10.39 15.59 -1.53
C MET A 78 11.45 15.63 -0.44
N GLY A 79 12.58 14.97 -0.70
CA GLY A 79 13.70 14.87 0.23
C GLY A 79 14.60 13.67 -0.09
N PRO A 80 15.84 13.64 0.42
CA PRO A 80 16.77 12.54 0.19
C PRO A 80 16.25 11.24 0.83
N SER A 81 16.87 10.12 0.47
CA SER A 81 16.60 8.84 1.12
C SER A 81 16.78 8.94 2.64
N GLY A 82 15.88 8.34 3.41
CA GLY A 82 15.94 8.41 4.88
C GLY A 82 15.47 9.73 5.51
N SER A 83 15.04 10.74 4.72
CA SER A 83 14.61 12.03 5.28
C SER A 83 13.32 12.01 6.10
N GLY A 84 12.57 10.90 6.09
CA GLY A 84 11.31 10.75 6.81
C GLY A 84 10.04 10.96 5.97
N LYS A 85 10.12 11.05 4.64
CA LYS A 85 8.95 11.24 3.74
C LYS A 85 7.84 10.22 3.99
N THR A 86 8.17 8.93 3.85
CA THR A 86 7.23 7.83 4.06
C THR A 86 6.73 7.78 5.51
N THR A 87 7.57 8.17 6.48
CA THR A 87 7.16 8.30 7.88
C THR A 87 6.09 9.37 8.03
N LEU A 88 6.32 10.57 7.50
CA LEU A 88 5.37 11.68 7.56
C LEU A 88 4.08 11.31 6.84
N LEU A 89 4.16 10.75 5.64
CA LEU A 89 2.99 10.32 4.87
C LEU A 89 2.14 9.29 5.64
N ASN A 90 2.77 8.30 6.27
CA ASN A 90 2.08 7.31 7.10
C ASN A 90 1.43 7.91 8.35
N VAL A 91 2.09 8.89 8.99
CA VAL A 91 1.57 9.58 10.16
C VAL A 91 0.35 10.41 9.79
N LEU A 92 0.42 11.19 8.70
CA LEU A 92 -0.70 11.98 8.20
C LEU A 92 -1.91 11.11 7.85
N ALA A 93 -1.68 9.93 7.29
CA ALA A 93 -2.71 8.92 7.02
C ALA A 93 -3.17 8.13 8.26
N HIS A 94 -2.68 8.45 9.46
CA HIS A 94 -2.96 7.73 10.70
C HIS A 94 -2.70 6.21 10.63
N ARG A 95 -1.62 5.84 9.93
CA ARG A 95 -1.09 4.47 9.86
C ARG A 95 -0.03 4.21 10.94
N THR A 96 -0.20 4.84 12.10
CA THR A 96 0.75 4.79 13.23
C THR A 96 0.94 3.38 13.81
N SER A 97 -0.01 2.46 13.62
CA SER A 97 0.14 1.05 14.01
C SER A 97 1.30 0.34 13.29
N THR A 98 1.73 0.86 12.14
CA THR A 98 2.92 0.37 11.42
C THR A 98 4.22 0.92 12.04
N MET A 99 4.13 1.98 12.86
CA MET A 99 5.28 2.66 13.46
C MET A 99 5.45 2.19 14.90
N LYS A 100 6.64 1.66 15.24
CA LYS A 100 7.01 1.30 16.62
C LYS A 100 7.51 2.52 17.39
N GLY A 101 6.78 3.63 17.34
CA GLY A 101 7.22 4.92 17.88
C GLY A 101 6.10 5.74 18.49
N ASP A 102 6.51 6.69 19.33
CA ASP A 102 5.64 7.68 19.93
C ASP A 102 5.41 8.82 18.94
N PHE A 103 4.14 9.19 18.77
CA PHE A 103 3.70 10.29 17.92
C PHE A 103 3.28 11.47 18.80
N ASP A 104 3.76 12.66 18.44
CA ASP A 104 3.35 13.93 19.02
C ASP A 104 2.96 14.91 17.90
N GLY A 105 2.01 15.80 18.18
CA GLY A 105 1.45 16.76 17.22
C GLY A 105 -0.04 16.57 16.94
N LYS A 106 -0.59 17.47 16.12
CA LYS A 106 -2.01 17.54 15.79
C LYS A 106 -2.23 17.42 14.29
N ILE A 107 -3.22 16.62 13.89
CA ILE A 107 -3.67 16.53 12.50
C ILE A 107 -5.12 17.00 12.46
N MET A 108 -5.41 17.87 11.51
CA MET A 108 -6.65 18.64 11.44
C MET A 108 -7.29 18.54 10.06
N ILE A 109 -8.61 18.42 10.06
CA ILE A 109 -9.43 18.48 8.85
C ILE A 109 -10.37 19.66 9.01
N ASN A 110 -10.33 20.62 8.07
CA ASN A 110 -11.07 21.88 8.18
C ASN A 110 -10.87 22.58 9.53
N GLY A 111 -9.66 22.51 10.09
CA GLY A 111 -9.32 23.10 11.40
C GLY A 111 -9.82 22.33 12.61
N GLN A 112 -10.47 21.18 12.46
CA GLN A 112 -10.84 20.34 13.60
C GLN A 112 -9.82 19.23 13.82
N VAL A 113 -9.29 19.11 15.04
CA VAL A 113 -8.40 18.01 15.42
C VAL A 113 -9.15 16.70 15.22
N THR A 114 -8.58 15.83 14.39
CA THR A 114 -9.26 14.64 13.90
C THR A 114 -8.65 13.37 14.49
N ASN A 115 -9.49 12.36 14.71
CA ASN A 115 -9.06 11.05 15.18
C ASN A 115 -8.75 10.08 14.02
N GLN A 116 -8.08 8.97 14.34
CA GLN A 116 -7.72 7.92 13.39
C GLN A 116 -8.91 7.41 12.56
N GLN A 117 -10.06 7.22 13.19
CA GLN A 117 -11.25 6.66 12.53
C GLN A 117 -11.80 7.60 11.46
N SER A 118 -11.81 8.91 11.73
CA SER A 118 -12.32 9.91 10.80
C SER A 118 -11.40 10.05 9.60
N ILE A 119 -10.08 10.09 9.81
CA ILE A 119 -9.10 10.13 8.70
C ILE A 119 -9.20 8.90 7.82
N ARG A 120 -9.30 7.69 8.39
CA ARG A 120 -9.48 6.45 7.61
C ARG A 120 -10.77 6.41 6.79
N LYS A 121 -11.81 7.15 7.18
CA LYS A 121 -13.08 7.24 6.45
C LYS A 121 -13.03 8.22 5.28
N VAL A 122 -12.21 9.27 5.36
CA VAL A 122 -12.12 10.31 4.31
C VAL A 122 -10.89 10.17 3.43
N SER A 123 -9.92 9.36 3.82
CA SER A 123 -8.66 9.24 3.09
C SER A 123 -8.45 7.86 2.51
N SER A 124 -7.66 7.80 1.45
CA SER A 124 -7.12 6.56 0.93
C SER A 124 -5.60 6.66 0.77
N TYR A 125 -4.92 5.52 0.85
CA TYR A 125 -3.47 5.41 0.78
C TYR A 125 -3.09 4.45 -0.34
N VAL A 126 -2.31 4.92 -1.30
CA VAL A 126 -1.69 4.10 -2.35
C VAL A 126 -0.25 3.82 -1.95
N GLU A 127 0.05 2.54 -1.73
CA GLU A 127 1.39 2.10 -1.33
C GLU A 127 2.37 2.14 -2.51
N GLN A 128 3.67 2.11 -2.20
CA GLN A 128 4.73 2.08 -3.22
C GLN A 128 4.66 0.80 -4.06
N GLU A 129 4.57 -0.36 -3.41
CA GLU A 129 4.40 -1.64 -4.10
C GLU A 129 2.91 -1.95 -4.30
N ASP A 130 2.50 -2.07 -5.56
CA ASP A 130 1.13 -2.44 -5.91
C ASP A 130 0.88 -3.92 -5.53
N ALA A 131 0.30 -4.17 -4.35
CA ALA A 131 -0.10 -5.49 -3.88
C ALA A 131 -1.38 -6.02 -4.60
N MET A 132 -1.41 -5.93 -5.94
CA MET A 132 -2.53 -6.41 -6.75
C MET A 132 -2.40 -7.90 -7.06
N ILE A 133 -3.55 -8.58 -7.16
CA ILE A 133 -3.57 -9.99 -7.55
C ILE A 133 -3.41 -10.09 -9.07
N GLY A 134 -2.20 -10.44 -9.52
CA GLY A 134 -1.82 -10.45 -10.93
C GLY A 134 -2.70 -11.29 -11.88
N ILE A 135 -3.41 -12.30 -11.38
CA ILE A 135 -4.26 -13.18 -12.21
C ILE A 135 -5.69 -12.62 -12.42
N LEU A 136 -6.07 -11.59 -11.67
CA LEU A 136 -7.35 -10.92 -11.86
C LEU A 136 -7.25 -9.95 -13.04
N THR A 137 -8.39 -9.69 -13.67
CA THR A 137 -8.52 -8.63 -14.68
C THR A 137 -8.55 -7.25 -14.03
N THR A 138 -8.28 -6.22 -14.82
CA THR A 138 -8.43 -4.81 -14.42
C THR A 138 -9.82 -4.57 -13.81
N ARG A 139 -10.89 -5.02 -14.48
CA ARG A 139 -12.27 -4.86 -14.02
C ARG A 139 -12.54 -5.61 -12.72
N GLU A 140 -12.12 -6.87 -12.62
CA GLU A 140 -12.30 -7.66 -11.41
C GLU A 140 -11.57 -7.03 -10.23
N THR A 141 -10.38 -6.48 -10.43
CA THR A 141 -9.59 -5.84 -9.37
C THR A 141 -10.35 -4.66 -8.75
N VAL A 142 -10.89 -3.78 -9.58
CA VAL A 142 -11.68 -2.62 -9.11
C VAL A 142 -13.03 -3.06 -8.54
N ASP A 143 -13.74 -4.01 -9.16
CA ASP A 143 -15.02 -4.52 -8.62
C ASP A 143 -14.84 -5.24 -7.28
N PHE A 144 -13.74 -5.97 -7.07
CA PHE A 144 -13.45 -6.56 -5.76
C PHE A 144 -13.12 -5.49 -4.71
N ALA A 145 -12.36 -4.45 -5.06
CA ALA A 145 -12.15 -3.31 -4.17
C ALA A 145 -13.49 -2.65 -3.80
N ALA A 146 -14.36 -2.41 -4.80
CA ALA A 146 -15.70 -1.86 -4.60
C ALA A 146 -16.56 -2.72 -3.67
N ARG A 147 -16.60 -4.04 -3.91
CA ARG A 147 -17.39 -4.99 -3.10
C ARG A 147 -16.92 -5.05 -1.66
N LEU A 148 -15.61 -4.96 -1.41
CA LEU A 148 -15.06 -5.01 -0.06
C LEU A 148 -15.31 -3.71 0.71
N SER A 149 -15.18 -2.57 0.03
CA SER A 149 -15.23 -1.25 0.67
C SER A 149 -16.64 -0.63 0.76
N LEU A 150 -17.55 -0.98 -0.17
CA LEU A 150 -18.90 -0.37 -0.28
C LEU A 150 -20.03 -1.34 0.08
N GLN A 151 -19.79 -2.26 1.01
CA GLN A 151 -20.78 -3.28 1.40
C GLN A 151 -22.06 -2.62 1.92
N GLY A 152 -23.20 -2.96 1.30
CA GLY A 152 -24.52 -2.48 1.70
C GLY A 152 -24.84 -1.04 1.29
N THR A 153 -23.89 -0.30 0.70
CA THR A 153 -24.06 1.12 0.32
C THR A 153 -24.65 1.29 -1.07
N LEU A 154 -24.27 0.42 -2.01
CA LEU A 154 -24.67 0.53 -3.42
C LEU A 154 -25.37 -0.72 -3.92
N SER A 155 -26.34 -0.54 -4.81
CA SER A 155 -26.88 -1.61 -5.62
C SER A 155 -25.78 -2.25 -6.48
N LYS A 156 -25.95 -3.53 -6.84
CA LYS A 156 -25.04 -4.23 -7.74
C LYS A 156 -24.88 -3.47 -9.08
N LYS A 157 -25.97 -2.88 -9.59
CA LYS A 157 -25.98 -2.14 -10.86
C LYS A 157 -25.12 -0.87 -10.75
N ASP A 158 -25.35 -0.07 -9.71
CA ASP A 158 -24.64 1.20 -9.51
C ASP A 158 -23.15 0.97 -9.21
N ARG A 159 -22.84 -0.09 -8.48
CA ARG A 159 -21.44 -0.49 -8.25
C ARG A 159 -20.72 -0.82 -9.56
N ILE A 160 -21.34 -1.61 -10.44
CA ILE A 160 -20.74 -1.97 -11.73
C ILE A 160 -20.58 -0.73 -12.62
N ALA A 161 -21.58 0.16 -12.64
CA ALA A 161 -21.49 1.41 -13.37
C ALA A 161 -20.31 2.27 -12.89
N ARG A 162 -20.17 2.44 -11.56
CA ARG A 162 -19.04 3.14 -10.93
C ARG A 162 -17.69 2.52 -11.26
N VAL A 163 -17.59 1.19 -11.24
CA VAL A 163 -16.36 0.48 -11.59
C VAL A 163 -15.98 0.74 -13.05
N ASP A 164 -16.94 0.65 -13.96
CA ASP A 164 -16.69 0.84 -15.38
C ASP A 164 -16.30 2.30 -15.70
N GLU A 165 -16.95 3.27 -15.07
CA GLU A 165 -16.60 4.69 -15.14
C GLU A 165 -15.20 4.99 -14.59
N LEU A 166 -14.82 4.38 -13.46
CA LEU A 166 -13.46 4.52 -12.91
C LEU A 166 -12.41 3.93 -13.86
N ILE A 167 -12.72 2.84 -14.55
CA ILE A 167 -11.78 2.27 -15.53
C ILE A 167 -11.65 3.18 -16.76
N GLU A 168 -12.77 3.76 -17.20
CA GLU A 168 -12.81 4.68 -18.33
C GLU A 168 -12.08 6.00 -18.03
N SER A 169 -12.37 6.62 -16.89
CA SER A 169 -11.75 7.87 -16.43
C SER A 169 -10.25 7.74 -16.18
N PHE A 170 -9.73 6.54 -15.96
CA PHE A 170 -8.28 6.28 -15.86
C PHE A 170 -7.63 5.89 -17.19
N GLY A 171 -8.40 5.91 -18.29
CA GLY A 171 -7.92 5.55 -19.62
C GLY A 171 -7.58 4.07 -19.77
N LEU A 172 -8.20 3.20 -18.97
CA LEU A 172 -7.97 1.74 -18.94
C LEU A 172 -9.08 0.95 -19.67
N GLN A 173 -9.94 1.63 -20.44
CA GLN A 173 -11.08 1.04 -21.16
C GLN A 173 -10.69 -0.16 -22.03
N ARG A 174 -9.57 -0.07 -22.77
CA ARG A 174 -9.07 -1.15 -23.63
C ARG A 174 -8.48 -2.32 -22.84
N GLN A 175 -8.10 -2.08 -21.59
CA GLN A 175 -7.44 -3.04 -20.69
C GLN A 175 -8.40 -3.65 -19.68
N LYS A 176 -9.69 -3.33 -19.75
CA LYS A 176 -10.73 -3.74 -18.80
C LYS A 176 -10.72 -5.24 -18.51
N ASP A 177 -10.64 -6.07 -19.55
CA ASP A 177 -10.66 -7.53 -19.44
C ASP A 177 -9.26 -8.17 -19.54
N ILE A 178 -8.20 -7.35 -19.51
CA ILE A 178 -6.81 -7.82 -19.48
C ILE A 178 -6.40 -8.10 -18.04
N ILE A 179 -5.62 -9.16 -17.83
CA ILE A 179 -5.05 -9.49 -16.51
C ILE A 179 -4.02 -8.45 -16.07
N VAL A 180 -3.95 -8.20 -14.75
CA VAL A 180 -2.95 -7.29 -14.18
C VAL A 180 -1.53 -7.76 -14.50
N GLY A 181 -1.29 -9.07 -14.46
CA GLY A 181 -0.03 -9.73 -14.78
C GLY A 181 0.69 -10.24 -13.54
N THR A 182 1.29 -11.42 -13.66
CA THR A 182 2.16 -12.05 -12.66
C THR A 182 3.62 -12.02 -13.16
N PRO A 183 4.62 -12.29 -12.29
CA PRO A 183 6.01 -12.41 -12.74
C PRO A 183 6.21 -13.43 -13.89
N LEU A 184 5.36 -14.46 -13.94
CA LEU A 184 5.40 -15.51 -14.97
C LEU A 184 4.54 -15.18 -16.20
N ARG A 185 3.47 -14.40 -16.05
CA ARG A 185 2.53 -14.07 -17.13
C ARG A 185 2.38 -12.56 -17.25
N LYS A 186 2.92 -11.99 -18.32
CA LYS A 186 2.81 -10.56 -18.63
C LYS A 186 1.34 -10.14 -18.74
N GLY A 187 1.04 -8.94 -18.24
CA GLY A 187 -0.27 -8.31 -18.24
C GLY A 187 -0.14 -6.83 -18.58
N LEU A 188 -0.62 -5.97 -17.69
CA LEU A 188 -0.54 -4.51 -17.84
C LEU A 188 0.90 -3.99 -17.81
N SER A 189 1.14 -2.85 -18.47
CA SER A 189 2.39 -2.10 -18.33
C SER A 189 2.53 -1.49 -16.92
N GLY A 190 3.74 -1.08 -16.53
CA GLY A 190 3.98 -0.46 -15.21
C GLY A 190 3.08 0.75 -14.94
N GLY A 191 3.02 1.70 -15.89
CA GLY A 191 2.15 2.88 -15.75
C GLY A 191 0.66 2.54 -15.74
N GLN A 192 0.23 1.51 -16.47
CA GLN A 192 -1.16 1.02 -16.41
C GLN A 192 -1.49 0.37 -15.07
N LYS A 193 -0.56 -0.42 -14.50
CA LYS A 193 -0.71 -0.97 -13.15
C LYS A 193 -0.83 0.14 -12.11
N ARG A 194 -0.03 1.20 -12.25
CA ARG A 194 -0.09 2.33 -11.31
C ARG A 194 -1.42 3.07 -11.39
N ARG A 195 -1.91 3.34 -12.61
CA ARG A 195 -3.26 3.92 -12.81
C ARG A 195 -4.35 3.04 -12.22
N LEU A 196 -4.26 1.71 -12.40
CA LEU A 196 -5.20 0.76 -11.81
C LEU A 196 -5.16 0.77 -10.28
N SER A 197 -3.97 0.86 -9.69
CA SER A 197 -3.77 0.95 -8.24
C SER A 197 -4.49 2.17 -7.66
N VAL A 198 -4.28 3.35 -8.26
CA VAL A 198 -4.98 4.59 -7.89
C VAL A 198 -6.51 4.46 -8.10
N ALA A 199 -6.96 3.95 -9.24
CA ALA A 199 -8.38 3.74 -9.54
C ALA A 199 -9.06 2.83 -8.50
N SER A 200 -8.38 1.76 -8.08
CA SER A 200 -8.90 0.83 -7.07
C SER A 200 -9.11 1.49 -5.71
N GLN A 201 -8.30 2.51 -5.39
CA GLN A 201 -8.42 3.28 -4.15
C GLN A 201 -9.48 4.39 -4.23
N LEU A 202 -9.74 4.95 -5.42
CA LEU A 202 -10.78 5.97 -5.60
C LEU A 202 -12.20 5.42 -5.57
N VAL A 203 -12.38 4.11 -5.66
CA VAL A 203 -13.72 3.49 -5.59
C VAL A 203 -14.44 3.81 -4.28
N THR A 204 -13.71 4.10 -3.21
CA THR A 204 -14.23 4.50 -1.90
C THR A 204 -14.61 5.98 -1.80
N SER A 205 -14.38 6.76 -2.87
CA SER A 205 -14.57 8.21 -2.91
C SER A 205 -13.84 8.97 -1.79
N PRO A 206 -12.52 8.78 -1.66
CA PRO A 206 -11.75 9.51 -0.68
C PRO A 206 -11.74 11.01 -1.01
N ARG A 207 -11.67 11.85 0.02
CA ARG A 207 -11.45 13.30 -0.09
C ARG A 207 -9.97 13.67 -0.04
N ILE A 208 -9.17 12.83 0.63
CA ILE A 208 -7.72 12.96 0.75
C ILE A 208 -7.06 11.71 0.17
N LEU A 209 -6.12 11.88 -0.74
CA LEU A 209 -5.38 10.80 -1.39
C LEU A 209 -3.90 10.90 -1.04
N PHE A 210 -3.39 9.91 -0.31
CA PHE A 210 -1.98 9.76 -0.01
C PHE A 210 -1.35 8.80 -1.02
N LEU A 211 -0.24 9.20 -1.64
CA LEU A 211 0.44 8.47 -2.69
C LEU A 211 1.91 8.27 -2.28
N ASP A 212 2.30 7.03 -2.03
CA ASP A 212 3.69 6.71 -1.69
C ASP A 212 4.47 6.35 -2.95
N GLU A 213 5.41 7.20 -3.34
CA GLU A 213 6.28 7.08 -4.51
C GLU A 213 5.55 6.64 -5.80
N PRO A 214 4.56 7.41 -6.29
CA PRO A 214 3.73 6.99 -7.42
C PRO A 214 4.44 6.90 -8.76
N THR A 215 5.65 7.44 -8.86
CA THR A 215 6.50 7.39 -10.05
C THR A 215 7.60 6.32 -9.97
N SER A 216 7.67 5.57 -8.86
CA SER A 216 8.72 4.56 -8.64
C SER A 216 8.62 3.43 -9.67
N GLY A 217 9.75 3.06 -10.28
CA GLY A 217 9.82 2.00 -11.28
C GLY A 217 9.18 2.33 -12.64
N LEU A 218 8.86 3.61 -12.90
CA LEU A 218 8.37 4.11 -14.18
C LEU A 218 9.46 4.93 -14.90
N ASP A 219 9.41 4.94 -16.22
CA ASP A 219 10.17 5.90 -17.03
C ASP A 219 9.56 7.31 -16.93
N SER A 220 10.29 8.33 -17.38
CA SER A 220 9.88 9.73 -17.22
C SER A 220 8.55 10.04 -17.94
N ALA A 221 8.30 9.44 -19.10
CA ALA A 221 7.06 9.64 -19.85
C ALA A 221 5.85 9.04 -19.11
N ALA A 222 5.95 7.79 -18.66
CA ALA A 222 4.87 7.16 -17.88
C ALA A 222 4.66 7.86 -16.52
N SER A 223 5.73 8.32 -15.87
CA SER A 223 5.65 9.09 -14.63
C SER A 223 4.85 10.39 -14.81
N PHE A 224 5.14 11.13 -15.87
CA PHE A 224 4.41 12.34 -16.23
C PHE A 224 2.93 12.05 -16.50
N GLU A 225 2.62 11.00 -17.29
CA GLU A 225 1.23 10.63 -17.57
C GLU A 225 0.45 10.30 -16.30
N VAL A 226 1.04 9.51 -15.39
CA VAL A 226 0.40 9.13 -14.12
C VAL A 226 0.15 10.36 -13.25
N MET A 227 1.15 11.24 -13.09
CA MET A 227 1.02 12.43 -12.27
C MET A 227 0.08 13.47 -12.88
N ASN A 228 0.08 13.65 -14.20
CA ASN A 228 -0.85 14.53 -14.90
C ASN A 228 -2.29 14.05 -14.70
N TYR A 229 -2.51 12.73 -14.77
CA TYR A 229 -3.81 12.15 -14.44
C TYR A 229 -4.23 12.44 -13.00
N ILE A 230 -3.34 12.21 -12.04
CA ILE A 230 -3.59 12.50 -10.61
C ILE A 230 -3.92 13.99 -10.41
N LYS A 231 -3.23 14.89 -11.12
CA LYS A 231 -3.49 16.32 -11.09
C LYS A 231 -4.87 16.67 -11.64
N GLN A 232 -5.28 16.06 -12.75
CA GLN A 232 -6.59 16.27 -13.36
C GLN A 232 -7.71 15.85 -12.41
N ILE A 233 -7.64 14.63 -11.85
CA ILE A 233 -8.66 14.16 -10.89
C ILE A 233 -8.68 15.01 -9.62
N ALA A 234 -7.52 15.49 -9.15
CA ALA A 234 -7.45 16.32 -7.96
C ALA A 234 -8.20 17.63 -8.19
N LYS A 235 -7.98 18.26 -9.35
CA LYS A 235 -8.62 19.52 -9.71
C LYS A 235 -10.12 19.35 -10.00
N GLU A 236 -10.48 18.35 -10.79
CA GLU A 236 -11.87 18.08 -11.20
C GLU A 236 -12.75 17.76 -9.99
N TYR A 237 -12.30 16.86 -9.13
CA TYR A 237 -13.05 16.40 -7.96
C TYR A 237 -12.68 17.12 -6.67
N ARG A 238 -11.84 18.16 -6.72
CA ARG A 238 -11.35 18.93 -5.55
C ARG A 238 -10.72 18.05 -4.46
N LEU A 239 -10.04 16.98 -4.85
CA LEU A 239 -9.33 16.11 -3.91
C LEU A 239 -8.10 16.80 -3.34
N ILE A 240 -7.73 16.45 -2.11
CA ILE A 240 -6.43 16.79 -1.56
C ILE A 240 -5.48 15.65 -1.89
N CYS A 241 -4.44 15.90 -2.68
CA CYS A 241 -3.47 14.85 -3.03
C CYS A 241 -2.11 15.17 -2.41
N ILE A 242 -1.53 14.20 -1.70
CA ILE A 242 -0.20 14.31 -1.09
C ILE A 242 0.64 13.14 -1.61
N ALA A 243 1.67 13.44 -2.38
CA ALA A 243 2.51 12.43 -3.02
C ALA A 243 3.96 12.53 -2.54
N SER A 244 4.54 11.44 -2.04
CA SER A 244 5.99 11.35 -1.85
C SER A 244 6.65 11.09 -3.19
N ILE A 245 7.66 11.88 -3.57
CA ILE A 245 8.30 11.76 -4.88
C ILE A 245 9.81 11.85 -4.74
N HIS A 246 10.49 10.95 -5.43
CA HIS A 246 11.95 10.89 -5.51
C HIS A 246 12.39 11.28 -6.92
N GLN A 247 13.17 12.36 -7.04
CA GLN A 247 13.80 12.83 -8.28
C GLN A 247 12.86 12.90 -9.52
N PRO A 248 11.84 13.78 -9.52
CA PRO A 248 10.98 13.96 -10.69
C PRO A 248 11.71 14.67 -11.84
N SER A 249 11.27 14.39 -13.08
CA SER A 249 11.63 15.24 -14.23
C SER A 249 11.05 16.64 -14.04
N THR A 250 11.66 17.65 -14.66
CA THR A 250 11.17 19.04 -14.61
C THR A 250 9.71 19.14 -15.03
N THR A 251 9.32 18.47 -16.11
CA THR A 251 7.93 18.41 -16.58
C THR A 251 6.96 17.81 -15.56
N THR A 252 7.41 16.84 -14.76
CA THR A 252 6.59 16.22 -13.71
C THR A 252 6.55 17.13 -12.48
N PHE A 253 7.67 17.78 -12.15
CA PHE A 253 7.78 18.72 -11.05
C PHE A 253 6.82 19.91 -11.20
N ASP A 254 6.64 20.42 -12.42
CA ASP A 254 5.74 21.53 -12.73
C ASP A 254 4.24 21.20 -12.55
N LEU A 255 3.89 19.92 -12.36
CA LEU A 255 2.50 19.50 -12.12
C LEU A 255 2.02 19.76 -10.68
N PHE A 256 2.95 19.95 -9.72
CA PHE A 256 2.62 20.16 -8.31
C PHE A 256 2.20 21.61 -8.03
N ASP A 257 1.25 21.79 -7.11
CA ASP A 257 0.87 23.13 -6.65
C ASP A 257 1.78 23.60 -5.52
N GLN A 258 2.13 22.67 -4.63
CA GLN A 258 2.91 22.93 -3.43
C GLN A 258 4.06 21.93 -3.30
N LEU A 259 5.13 22.36 -2.66
CA LEU A 259 6.30 21.54 -2.33
C LEU A 259 6.52 21.56 -0.83
N MET A 260 6.72 20.37 -0.25
CA MET A 260 7.31 20.17 1.07
C MET A 260 8.65 19.48 0.90
N LEU A 261 9.74 20.18 1.20
CA LEU A 261 11.09 19.65 1.16
C LEU A 261 11.50 19.24 2.58
N LEU A 262 11.83 17.97 2.76
CA LEU A 262 12.13 17.35 4.05
C LEU A 262 13.54 16.76 4.02
N SER A 263 14.34 17.04 5.05
CA SER A 263 15.66 16.43 5.24
C SER A 263 15.93 16.19 6.72
N GLU A 264 16.49 15.03 7.06
CA GLU A 264 16.73 14.57 8.45
C GLU A 264 15.52 14.79 9.39
N GLY A 265 14.29 14.56 8.89
CA GLY A 265 13.06 14.71 9.67
C GLY A 265 12.58 16.14 9.90
N ARG A 266 13.30 17.15 9.41
CA ARG A 266 12.96 18.58 9.51
C ARG A 266 12.56 19.15 8.15
N THR A 267 11.65 20.11 8.17
CA THR A 267 11.22 20.83 6.96
C THR A 267 12.26 21.87 6.56
N CYS A 268 12.71 21.82 5.31
CA CYS A 268 13.61 22.79 4.68
C CYS A 268 12.85 23.87 3.90
N TYR A 269 11.67 23.53 3.39
CA TYR A 269 10.77 24.44 2.68
C TYR A 269 9.35 23.87 2.65
N PHE A 270 8.35 24.73 2.81
CA PHE A 270 6.95 24.39 2.57
C PHE A 270 6.20 25.56 1.92
N GLY A 271 5.68 25.39 0.71
CA GLY A 271 4.97 26.48 0.05
C GLY A 271 4.58 26.18 -1.40
N PRO A 272 4.00 27.18 -2.10
CA PRO A 272 3.69 27.08 -3.51
C PRO A 272 4.95 26.86 -4.36
N LEU A 273 4.84 26.04 -5.41
CA LEU A 273 5.99 25.75 -6.28
C LEU A 273 6.58 27.01 -6.93
N ALA A 274 5.73 28.00 -7.23
CA ALA A 274 6.13 29.28 -7.82
C ALA A 274 7.09 30.09 -6.94
N ASP A 275 7.00 29.95 -5.61
CA ASP A 275 7.78 30.74 -4.66
C ASP A 275 9.13 30.09 -4.31
N VAL A 276 9.36 28.85 -4.75
CA VAL A 276 10.58 28.09 -4.46
C VAL A 276 11.81 28.85 -4.93
N GLN A 277 11.84 29.31 -6.18
CA GLN A 277 13.00 30.01 -6.72
C GLN A 277 13.28 31.32 -5.96
N ALA A 278 12.23 32.07 -5.62
CA ALA A 278 12.34 33.31 -4.86
C ALA A 278 12.90 33.07 -3.43
N TYR A 279 12.42 32.01 -2.76
CA TYR A 279 12.89 31.62 -1.44
C TYR A 279 14.38 31.25 -1.45
N PHE A 280 14.79 30.36 -2.36
CA PHE A 280 16.16 29.88 -2.45
C PHE A 280 17.14 30.98 -2.90
N ASN A 281 16.69 31.94 -3.72
CA ASN A 281 17.46 33.15 -4.02
C ASN A 281 17.71 34.02 -2.76
N ARG A 282 16.73 34.12 -1.85
CA ARG A 282 16.84 34.95 -0.64
C ARG A 282 17.82 34.38 0.39
N ILE A 283 17.97 33.05 0.46
CA ILE A 283 18.94 32.39 1.35
C ILE A 283 20.31 32.20 0.68
N ASP A 284 20.62 32.98 -0.35
CA ASP A 284 21.86 32.94 -1.13
C ASP A 284 22.18 31.55 -1.71
N ARG A 285 21.15 30.83 -2.19
CA ARG A 285 21.24 29.52 -2.87
C ARG A 285 20.42 29.50 -4.15
N PRO A 286 20.73 30.36 -5.14
CA PRO A 286 19.95 30.46 -6.36
C PRO A 286 19.96 29.16 -7.15
N ILE A 287 18.79 28.77 -7.66
CA ILE A 287 18.64 27.59 -8.51
C ILE A 287 19.17 27.94 -9.91
N PRO A 288 20.16 27.21 -10.46
CA PRO A 288 20.69 27.47 -11.79
C PRO A 288 19.64 27.27 -12.90
N VAL A 289 19.65 28.14 -13.93
CA VAL A 289 18.63 28.18 -14.99
C VAL A 289 18.61 26.93 -15.88
N HIS A 290 19.75 26.26 -16.06
CA HIS A 290 19.90 25.09 -16.95
C HIS A 290 19.98 23.76 -16.21
N THR A 291 19.51 23.72 -14.97
CA THR A 291 19.51 22.52 -14.13
C THR A 291 18.08 22.16 -13.76
N ASN A 292 17.79 20.87 -13.59
CA ASN A 292 16.50 20.44 -13.06
C ASN A 292 16.34 20.97 -11.61
N PRO A 293 15.35 21.84 -11.33
CA PRO A 293 15.18 22.42 -10.00
C PRO A 293 14.97 21.34 -8.94
N ALA A 294 14.22 20.28 -9.25
CA ALA A 294 13.95 19.19 -8.33
C ALA A 294 15.22 18.44 -7.90
N GLU A 295 16.13 18.22 -8.84
CA GLU A 295 17.42 17.55 -8.61
C GLU A 295 18.36 18.44 -7.79
N PHE A 296 18.49 19.72 -8.18
CA PHE A 296 19.28 20.69 -7.45
C PHE A 296 18.83 20.83 -5.98
N LEU A 297 17.51 20.89 -5.74
CA LEU A 297 16.97 20.98 -4.38
C LEU A 297 17.28 19.74 -3.56
N LEU A 298 17.18 18.55 -4.14
CA LEU A 298 17.49 17.30 -3.46
C LEU A 298 18.97 17.20 -3.13
N ASP A 299 19.85 17.59 -4.04
CA ASP A 299 21.30 17.61 -3.82
C ASP A 299 21.67 18.62 -2.73
N LEU A 300 21.04 19.80 -2.73
CA LEU A 300 21.27 20.85 -1.74
C LEU A 300 20.89 20.41 -0.32
N VAL A 301 19.82 19.62 -0.16
CA VAL A 301 19.39 19.15 1.16
C VAL A 301 19.98 17.79 1.56
N ASN A 302 20.86 17.22 0.75
CA ASN A 302 21.44 15.90 1.00
C ASN A 302 22.76 16.00 1.80
N GLY A 303 22.73 15.56 3.06
CA GLY A 303 23.90 15.54 3.94
C GLY A 303 24.76 14.28 3.85
N ASP A 304 24.32 13.22 3.16
CA ASP A 304 24.87 11.87 3.32
C ASP A 304 26.18 11.62 2.55
N PHE A 305 26.39 12.30 1.42
CA PHE A 305 27.54 12.03 0.54
C PHE A 305 28.82 12.79 0.93
N SER A 306 28.81 13.54 2.03
CA SER A 306 30.01 14.19 2.55
C SER A 306 30.81 13.22 3.41
N HIS A 307 31.94 12.73 2.89
CA HIS A 307 32.92 11.96 3.66
C HIS A 307 33.60 12.85 4.71
N GLY A 308 32.93 13.07 5.85
CA GLY A 308 33.44 13.80 7.01
C GLY A 308 32.38 13.86 8.09
N GLY A 309 32.72 13.56 9.35
CA GLY A 309 31.82 13.26 10.49
C GLY A 309 30.62 14.20 10.74
N GLU A 310 30.51 14.78 11.93
CA GLU A 310 29.41 15.70 12.28
C GLU A 310 29.62 17.12 11.74
N ASP A 311 30.86 17.48 11.41
CA ASP A 311 31.27 18.82 10.95
C ASP A 311 31.49 18.91 9.43
N SER A 312 30.88 18.02 8.64
CA SER A 312 30.97 18.15 7.18
C SER A 312 30.32 19.44 6.69
N PRO A 313 30.88 20.08 5.63
CA PRO A 313 30.34 21.32 5.10
C PRO A 313 28.87 21.18 4.67
N ALA A 314 28.46 20.04 4.10
CA ALA A 314 27.08 19.81 3.71
C ALA A 314 26.10 19.72 4.89
N LYS A 315 26.52 19.18 6.04
CA LYS A 315 25.67 19.15 7.25
C LYS A 315 25.48 20.53 7.84
N ASN A 316 26.52 21.37 7.82
CA ASN A 316 26.42 22.75 8.26
C ASN A 316 25.53 23.58 7.32
N GLU A 317 25.64 23.34 6.02
CA GLU A 317 24.75 23.94 5.02
C GLU A 317 23.29 23.50 5.21
N LEU A 318 23.06 22.21 5.45
CA LEU A 318 21.73 21.69 5.74
C LEU A 318 21.11 22.32 7.00
N LYS A 319 21.89 22.42 8.09
CA LYS A 319 21.45 23.11 9.32
C LYS A 319 21.09 24.57 9.03
N TYR A 320 21.92 25.28 8.27
CA TYR A 320 21.62 26.66 7.87
C TYR A 320 20.29 26.76 7.13
N ILE A 321 20.00 25.87 6.17
CA ILE A 321 18.73 25.87 5.42
C ILE A 321 17.54 25.59 6.35
N GLN A 322 17.68 24.64 7.28
CA GLN A 322 16.62 24.29 8.25
C GLN A 322 16.36 25.44 9.23
N ASP A 323 17.40 26.12 9.71
CA ASP A 323 17.30 27.26 10.62
C ASP A 323 16.75 28.50 9.91
N ALA A 324 17.16 28.72 8.65
CA ALA A 324 16.61 29.76 7.78
C ALA A 324 15.10 29.57 7.57
N TRP A 325 14.65 28.33 7.31
CA TRP A 325 13.22 28.03 7.20
C TRP A 325 12.47 28.29 8.51
N SER A 326 13.01 27.83 9.63
CA SER A 326 12.38 27.95 10.96
C SER A 326 12.24 29.41 11.41
N SER A 327 13.18 30.27 11.04
CA SER A 327 13.15 31.71 11.36
C SER A 327 12.32 32.54 10.38
N CYS A 328 11.98 31.97 9.22
CA CYS A 328 11.34 32.64 8.10
C CYS A 328 9.91 33.13 8.39
N THR A 329 9.52 34.22 7.73
CA THR A 329 8.15 34.75 7.80
C THR A 329 7.11 33.79 7.23
N GLU A 330 7.46 33.05 6.18
CA GLU A 330 6.61 32.10 5.46
C GLU A 330 6.27 30.90 6.35
N CYS A 331 7.25 30.40 7.12
CA CYS A 331 7.00 29.35 8.10
C CYS A 331 6.01 29.84 9.18
N LYS A 332 6.19 31.07 9.69
CA LYS A 332 5.24 31.67 10.62
C LYS A 332 3.86 31.88 10.00
N GLN A 333 3.77 32.24 8.72
CA GLN A 333 2.51 32.35 8.00
C GLN A 333 1.81 31.00 7.88
N VAL A 334 2.53 29.92 7.58
CA VAL A 334 1.97 28.55 7.51
C VAL A 334 1.45 28.12 8.88
N ILE A 335 2.20 28.38 9.96
CA ILE A 335 1.77 28.09 11.34
C ILE A 335 0.53 28.92 11.71
N ASN A 336 0.50 30.20 11.32
CA ASN A 336 -0.64 31.08 11.54
C ASN A 336 -1.87 30.64 10.72
N GLU A 337 -1.68 30.20 9.47
CA GLU A 337 -2.75 29.64 8.64
C GLU A 337 -3.32 28.37 9.30
N CYS A 338 -2.46 27.45 9.74
CA CYS A 338 -2.87 26.25 10.47
C CYS A 338 -3.69 26.56 11.74
N SER A 339 -3.33 27.61 12.49
CA SER A 339 -4.03 28.00 13.71
C SER A 339 -5.30 28.82 13.46
N SER A 340 -5.35 29.64 12.39
CA SER A 340 -6.53 30.43 12.04
C SER A 340 -7.72 29.57 11.59
N ILE A 341 -7.46 28.46 10.87
CA ILE A 341 -8.50 27.53 10.41
C ILE A 341 -9.23 26.87 11.60
N LEU A 342 -8.61 26.81 12.80
CA LEU A 342 -9.26 26.29 14.02
C LEU A 342 -10.53 27.06 14.43
N VAL A 343 -10.68 28.32 14.02
CA VAL A 343 -11.74 29.23 14.51
C VAL A 343 -13.02 29.17 13.67
N ASP A 344 -12.94 28.80 12.38
CA ASP A 344 -14.06 28.87 11.43
C ASP A 344 -14.92 27.57 11.32
N GLY A 345 -14.59 26.54 12.11
CA GLY A 345 -15.13 25.18 11.93
C GLY A 345 -16.58 24.96 12.39
N THR A 346 -17.59 25.49 11.68
CA THR A 346 -18.96 24.99 11.74
C THR A 346 -19.09 23.63 11.05
N SER A 347 -19.61 22.64 11.80
CA SER A 347 -19.96 21.26 11.41
C SER A 347 -18.80 20.28 11.16
N SER A 348 -18.65 19.31 12.06
CA SER A 348 -17.87 18.11 11.80
C SER A 348 -18.46 17.36 10.60
N PRO A 349 -17.65 16.81 9.68
CA PRO A 349 -18.17 16.07 8.55
C PRO A 349 -18.92 14.83 9.08
N VAL A 350 -20.23 14.76 8.82
CA VAL A 350 -21.03 13.56 9.08
C VAL A 350 -20.60 12.51 8.07
N LEU A 351 -19.62 11.70 8.46
CA LEU A 351 -19.08 10.66 7.61
C LEU A 351 -19.94 9.40 7.74
N PRO A 352 -20.34 8.77 6.62
CA PRO A 352 -21.14 7.56 6.65
C PRO A 352 -20.43 6.49 7.50
N SER A 353 -21.17 5.92 8.44
CA SER A 353 -20.71 4.78 9.24
C SER A 353 -21.03 3.51 8.47
N TYR A 354 -20.00 2.89 7.91
CA TYR A 354 -20.13 1.63 7.18
C TYR A 354 -20.22 0.47 8.17
N HIS A 355 -21.35 -0.22 8.19
CA HIS A 355 -21.46 -1.51 8.87
C HIS A 355 -20.96 -2.60 7.94
N GLN A 356 -19.84 -3.23 8.30
CA GLN A 356 -19.32 -4.37 7.55
C GLN A 356 -19.99 -5.65 8.03
N ASN A 357 -20.66 -6.35 7.11
CA ASN A 357 -21.19 -7.69 7.38
C ASN A 357 -20.06 -8.71 7.24
N SER A 358 -19.58 -9.25 8.36
CA SER A 358 -18.44 -10.18 8.40
C SER A 358 -18.61 -11.42 7.51
N LEU A 359 -19.84 -11.94 7.42
CA LEU A 359 -20.17 -13.09 6.55
C LEU A 359 -20.12 -12.72 5.07
N ALA A 360 -20.66 -11.55 4.71
CA ALA A 360 -20.60 -11.07 3.33
C ALA A 360 -19.16 -10.83 2.88
N LEU A 361 -18.33 -10.24 3.75
CA LEU A 361 -16.90 -10.06 3.53
C LEU A 361 -16.19 -11.41 3.30
N SER A 362 -16.48 -12.40 4.14
CA SER A 362 -15.92 -13.75 4.01
C SER A 362 -16.30 -14.40 2.67
N TRP A 363 -17.55 -14.26 2.24
CA TRP A 363 -18.01 -14.75 0.95
C TRP A 363 -17.33 -14.05 -0.24
N ILE A 364 -17.17 -12.73 -0.19
CA ILE A 364 -16.49 -11.96 -1.25
C ILE A 364 -15.02 -12.41 -1.37
N LEU A 365 -14.34 -12.60 -0.23
CA LEU A 365 -12.96 -13.08 -0.21
C LEU A 365 -12.84 -14.51 -0.71
N LEU A 366 -13.79 -15.39 -0.35
CA LEU A 366 -13.85 -16.77 -0.84
C LEU A 366 -14.05 -16.80 -2.36
N HIS A 367 -14.98 -16.00 -2.88
CA HIS A 367 -15.23 -15.88 -4.32
C HIS A 367 -13.97 -15.40 -5.06
N ARG A 368 -13.27 -14.37 -4.54
CA ARG A 368 -12.01 -13.89 -5.09
C ARG A 368 -10.93 -14.98 -5.09
N ASN A 369 -10.79 -15.70 -3.98
CA ASN A 369 -9.83 -16.79 -3.85
C ASN A 369 -10.16 -17.97 -4.76
N PHE A 370 -11.44 -18.27 -5.00
CA PHE A 370 -11.86 -19.30 -5.93
C PHE A 370 -11.46 -18.95 -7.38
N ILE A 371 -11.72 -17.72 -7.83
CA ILE A 371 -11.28 -17.26 -9.16
C ILE A 371 -9.76 -17.33 -9.28
N LYS A 372 -9.04 -16.86 -8.25
CA LYS A 372 -7.57 -16.96 -8.20
C LYS A 372 -7.11 -18.41 -8.33
N SER A 373 -7.70 -19.32 -7.56
CA SER A 373 -7.35 -20.73 -7.54
C SER A 373 -7.61 -21.43 -8.87
N TYR A 374 -8.71 -21.08 -9.52
CA TYR A 374 -9.09 -21.68 -10.79
C TYR A 374 -8.16 -21.25 -11.94
N ARG A 375 -7.70 -19.99 -11.93
CA ARG A 375 -6.87 -19.44 -13.02
C ARG A 375 -5.37 -19.62 -12.82
N ASP A 376 -4.90 -19.82 -11.58
CA ASP A 376 -3.49 -20.08 -11.27
C ASP A 376 -3.15 -21.58 -11.35
N ILE A 377 -3.26 -22.14 -12.55
CA ILE A 377 -3.08 -23.57 -12.80
C ILE A 377 -1.68 -24.05 -12.39
N ILE A 378 -0.65 -23.21 -12.54
CA ILE A 378 0.73 -23.59 -12.24
C ILE A 378 0.91 -23.81 -10.74
N ALA A 379 0.48 -22.84 -9.91
CA ALA A 379 0.65 -22.94 -8.47
C ALA A 379 -0.15 -24.12 -7.88
N TYR A 380 -1.40 -24.31 -8.32
CA TYR A 380 -2.26 -25.38 -7.80
C TYR A 380 -1.94 -26.75 -8.42
N GLY A 381 -1.60 -26.81 -9.71
CA GLY A 381 -1.16 -28.02 -10.39
C GLY A 381 0.11 -28.59 -9.76
N THR A 382 1.09 -27.75 -9.42
CA THR A 382 2.31 -28.18 -8.72
C THR A 382 1.99 -28.82 -7.37
N ARG A 383 1.05 -28.25 -6.61
CA ARG A 383 0.60 -28.84 -5.33
C ARG A 383 -0.07 -30.19 -5.52
N VAL A 384 -0.96 -30.32 -6.52
CA VAL A 384 -1.63 -31.59 -6.82
C VAL A 384 -0.61 -32.67 -7.19
N VAL A 385 0.34 -32.36 -8.07
CA VAL A 385 1.42 -33.29 -8.46
C VAL A 385 2.28 -33.67 -7.26
N MET A 386 2.68 -32.70 -6.44
CA MET A 386 3.48 -32.93 -5.22
C MET A 386 2.75 -33.85 -4.24
N TYR A 387 1.46 -33.60 -3.97
CA TYR A 387 0.68 -34.43 -3.06
C TYR A 387 0.42 -35.83 -3.63
N PHE A 388 0.20 -35.95 -4.94
CA PHE A 388 0.06 -37.24 -5.59
C PHE A 388 1.36 -38.04 -5.51
N GLY A 389 2.51 -37.39 -5.73
CA GLY A 389 3.84 -38.00 -5.56
C GLY A 389 4.08 -38.48 -4.12
N LEU A 390 3.75 -37.66 -3.12
CA LEU A 390 3.89 -38.04 -1.71
C LEU A 390 2.94 -39.18 -1.32
N ALA A 391 1.71 -39.19 -1.85
CA ALA A 391 0.75 -40.27 -1.63
C ALA A 391 1.23 -41.59 -2.23
N ILE A 392 1.78 -41.56 -3.45
CA ILE A 392 2.39 -42.75 -4.08
C ILE A 392 3.56 -43.24 -3.23
N MET A 393 4.46 -42.35 -2.82
CA MET A 393 5.65 -42.71 -2.04
C MET A 393 5.28 -43.36 -0.71
N MET A 394 4.37 -42.74 0.05
CA MET A 394 3.87 -43.30 1.31
C MET A 394 3.12 -44.62 1.07
N GLY A 395 2.31 -44.71 0.01
CA GLY A 395 1.61 -45.92 -0.37
C GLY A 395 2.55 -47.08 -0.70
N THR A 396 3.66 -46.80 -1.41
CA THR A 396 4.68 -47.80 -1.71
C THR A 396 5.42 -48.26 -0.45
N ASP A 397 5.71 -47.37 0.51
CA ASP A 397 6.33 -47.73 1.78
C ASP A 397 5.45 -48.70 2.59
N TYR A 398 4.13 -48.44 2.66
CA TYR A 398 3.20 -49.34 3.34
C TYR A 398 3.03 -50.69 2.64
N LEU A 399 3.03 -50.72 1.30
CA LEU A 399 3.00 -51.98 0.54
C LEU A 399 4.25 -52.82 0.79
N VAL A 400 5.42 -52.18 0.86
CA VAL A 400 6.68 -52.86 1.17
C VAL A 400 6.70 -53.34 2.62
N LEU A 401 6.18 -52.56 3.57
CA LEU A 401 6.04 -52.99 4.97
C LEU A 401 5.09 -54.18 5.11
N ALA A 402 3.93 -54.15 4.45
CA ALA A 402 2.97 -55.26 4.46
C ALA A 402 3.58 -56.53 3.84
N ARG A 403 4.31 -56.40 2.73
CA ARG A 403 5.04 -57.52 2.12
C ARG A 403 6.12 -58.08 3.05
N ASN A 404 6.85 -57.21 3.75
CA ASN A 404 7.88 -57.64 4.70
C ASN A 404 7.29 -58.27 5.97
N LEU A 405 6.10 -57.85 6.42
CA LEU A 405 5.37 -58.52 7.52
C LEU A 405 4.89 -59.91 7.09
N ILE A 406 4.31 -60.04 5.90
CA ILE A 406 3.86 -61.34 5.36
C ILE A 406 5.07 -62.28 5.15
N LEU A 407 6.20 -61.76 4.66
CA LEU A 407 7.43 -62.54 4.50
C LEU A 407 8.11 -62.90 5.84
N ALA A 408 7.93 -62.08 6.88
CA ALA A 408 8.39 -62.38 8.23
C ALA A 408 7.54 -63.49 8.89
N ASP A 409 6.23 -63.53 8.66
CA ASP A 409 5.34 -64.63 9.07
C ASP A 409 5.64 -65.94 8.33
N ILE A 410 6.26 -65.89 7.14
CA ILE A 410 6.69 -67.05 6.34
C ILE A 410 8.16 -67.45 6.63
N GLY A 411 8.85 -66.75 7.54
CA GLY A 411 10.15 -67.17 8.07
C GLY A 411 11.40 -66.79 7.27
N PHE A 412 11.37 -65.73 6.45
CA PHE A 412 12.57 -65.20 5.78
C PHE A 412 13.10 -63.89 6.41
N PRO A 413 14.42 -63.73 6.64
CA PRO A 413 14.96 -62.54 7.30
C PRO A 413 14.99 -61.31 6.37
N PRO A 414 14.72 -60.09 6.87
CA PRO A 414 14.60 -58.89 6.05
C PRO A 414 15.98 -58.38 5.59
N ARG A 415 16.23 -58.40 4.27
CA ARG A 415 17.50 -57.93 3.66
C ARG A 415 17.51 -56.46 3.24
N TYR A 416 16.45 -55.68 3.48
CA TYR A 416 16.34 -54.34 2.89
C TYR A 416 15.86 -53.27 3.88
N CYS A 417 16.61 -53.05 4.96
CA CYS A 417 16.44 -51.85 5.81
C CYS A 417 17.36 -50.68 5.41
N LEU A 418 18.45 -50.92 4.67
CA LEU A 418 19.44 -49.88 4.37
C LEU A 418 19.02 -48.89 3.27
N ALA A 419 18.30 -49.34 2.24
CA ALA A 419 17.89 -48.48 1.12
C ALA A 419 16.82 -47.46 1.54
N ALA A 420 15.88 -47.86 2.40
CA ALA A 420 14.87 -46.97 2.96
C ALA A 420 15.47 -45.94 3.95
N ALA A 421 16.53 -46.31 4.68
CA ALA A 421 17.24 -45.40 5.58
C ALA A 421 18.07 -44.34 4.81
N LEU A 422 18.69 -44.72 3.69
CA LEU A 422 19.50 -43.81 2.86
C LEU A 422 18.65 -42.79 2.07
N LEU A 423 17.47 -43.18 1.59
CA LEU A 423 16.56 -42.24 0.91
C LEU A 423 15.90 -41.24 1.88
N ARG A 424 15.73 -41.62 3.15
CA ARG A 424 15.20 -40.75 4.20
C ARG A 424 16.15 -39.62 4.60
N SER A 425 17.47 -39.78 4.44
CA SER A 425 18.44 -38.73 4.75
C SER A 425 18.62 -37.69 3.64
N ILE A 426 18.19 -38.00 2.40
CA ILE A 426 18.33 -37.11 1.24
C ILE A 426 17.22 -36.04 1.22
N PHE A 427 16.04 -36.34 1.76
CA PHE A 427 14.85 -35.46 1.66
C PHE A 427 14.48 -34.68 2.92
N ASP A 428 15.18 -34.87 4.05
CA ASP A 428 14.87 -34.15 5.30
C ASP A 428 16.14 -33.63 6.01
N PRO A 429 16.55 -32.36 5.78
CA PRO A 429 17.70 -31.75 6.43
C PRO A 429 17.43 -31.32 7.88
N THR A 430 16.21 -31.52 8.42
CA THR A 430 15.84 -31.07 9.78
C THR A 430 15.90 -32.16 10.86
N LEU A 431 16.17 -33.41 10.49
CA LEU A 431 16.21 -34.55 11.41
C LEU A 431 17.53 -34.74 12.17
N HIS A 432 18.62 -34.06 11.79
CA HIS A 432 19.92 -34.20 12.44
C HIS A 432 19.92 -33.82 13.93
N GLN A 433 18.95 -32.99 14.37
CA GLN A 433 18.80 -32.58 15.77
C GLN A 433 17.97 -33.57 16.63
N ARG A 434 17.14 -34.43 16.03
CA ARG A 434 16.27 -35.36 16.79
C ARG A 434 16.93 -36.73 17.02
N ASP A 435 17.88 -37.13 16.18
CA ASP A 435 18.63 -38.39 16.35
C ASP A 435 19.59 -38.38 17.55
N LEU A 436 20.08 -37.20 17.95
CA LEU A 436 20.88 -37.03 19.18
C LEU A 436 20.06 -37.29 20.46
N LEU A 437 18.76 -36.94 20.45
CA LEU A 437 17.86 -37.17 21.59
C LEU A 437 17.45 -38.64 21.72
N TRP A 438 17.29 -39.36 20.60
CA TRP A 438 16.95 -40.79 20.63
C TRP A 438 18.11 -41.71 21.04
N ARG A 439 19.37 -41.31 20.76
CA ARG A 439 20.55 -42.04 21.24
C ARG A 439 20.74 -41.97 22.76
N SER A 440 20.29 -40.90 23.42
CA SER A 440 20.38 -40.77 24.88
C SER A 440 19.38 -41.64 25.64
N ILE A 441 18.23 -41.98 25.03
CA ILE A 441 17.16 -42.75 25.70
C ILE A 441 17.46 -44.26 25.70
N HIS A 442 18.19 -44.78 24.71
CA HIS A 442 18.52 -46.20 24.61
C HIS A 442 19.69 -46.67 25.49
N VAL A 443 20.52 -45.76 26.02
CA VAL A 443 21.64 -46.11 26.92
C VAL A 443 21.15 -46.39 28.36
N VAL A 444 19.97 -45.91 28.75
CA VAL A 444 19.48 -46.04 30.14
C VAL A 444 18.73 -47.36 30.41
N HIS A 445 18.21 -48.04 29.38
CA HIS A 445 17.44 -49.28 29.55
C HIS A 445 18.24 -50.59 29.33
N GLY A 446 19.48 -50.51 28.85
CA GLY A 446 20.31 -51.69 28.55
C GLY A 446 21.16 -52.24 29.71
N CYS A 447 21.18 -51.60 30.88
CA CYS A 447 22.16 -51.90 31.93
C CYS A 447 21.60 -52.61 33.18
N ARG A 448 20.36 -53.12 33.19
CA ARG A 448 19.72 -53.61 34.44
C ARG A 448 19.35 -55.09 34.52
N LEU A 449 19.92 -55.96 33.69
CA LEU A 449 19.65 -57.42 33.75
C LEU A 449 20.91 -58.26 33.51
N ARG A 450 21.93 -58.14 34.37
CA ARG A 450 22.94 -59.19 34.58
C ARG A 450 23.76 -58.96 35.85
N SER A 451 23.21 -59.29 37.02
CA SER A 451 23.99 -59.66 38.20
C SER A 451 23.07 -60.17 39.32
N GLN A 452 23.53 -61.22 40.00
CA GLN A 452 23.07 -61.72 41.31
C GLN A 452 21.96 -62.79 41.35
N HIS A 453 22.39 -64.03 41.15
CA HIS A 453 22.06 -65.10 42.10
C HIS A 453 22.95 -64.94 43.34
N HIS A 454 22.41 -64.67 44.53
CA HIS A 454 22.66 -65.48 45.73
C HIS A 454 21.83 -65.05 46.96
N ARG A 455 21.66 -66.05 47.84
CA ARG A 455 20.82 -66.22 49.03
C ARG A 455 20.94 -65.11 50.12
N ARG A 456 19.86 -64.96 50.90
CA ARG A 456 19.71 -64.31 52.24
C ARG A 456 20.76 -64.82 53.28
N PRO A 457 20.93 -64.26 54.53
CA PRO A 457 20.08 -63.33 55.31
C PRO A 457 20.79 -62.21 56.16
N ALA A 458 19.95 -61.33 56.74
CA ALA A 458 20.01 -60.62 58.04
C ALA A 458 21.35 -60.10 58.64
N ASN A 459 21.48 -58.79 58.91
CA ASN A 459 21.25 -58.14 60.22
C ASN A 459 21.70 -56.66 60.23
N ILE A 460 20.97 -55.87 61.04
CA ILE A 460 21.13 -54.48 61.51
C ILE A 460 22.44 -54.33 62.35
N PRO A 461 23.00 -53.13 62.61
CA PRO A 461 22.46 -51.77 62.39
C PRO A 461 23.13 -50.92 61.32
#